data_AF-A0A7U9R0F3-F1
#
_entry.id   AF-A0A7U9R0F3-F1
#
_cell.length_a   1.000
_cell.length_b   1.000
_cell.length_c   1.000
_cell.angle_alpha   90.00
_cell.angle_beta   90.00
_cell.angle_gamma   90.00
#
_symmetry.space_group_name_H-M   'P 1'
#
loop_
_entity.id
_entity.type
_entity.pdbx_description
1 polymer ?
#
loop_
_entity_poly.entity_id
_entity_poly.type
_entity_poly.pdbx_seq_one_letter_code
_entity_poly.pdbx_strand_id
1 'polypeptide(L)'
;MGSAMLKEAVYALKIYYYDSEEIVKTVIGFALAAAASAAASGCLPGAGSTVAIAVSLGFVVAMYVALAKMLGVEFGNGILKSIASAVLADLGGAIAAFVIVAAAISFVPGFGTIGAATITGITSFCYVYLAGMVYIKMLGTLLNMGKSVSTMSEEELKQAMKKEMDSLDMREAIKEAKCAYKQNK
;
A
#
# COMPACT_ATOMS: atom_id res chain seq x y z
N MET A 1 -14.33 -9.12 8.35
CA MET A 1 -12.85 -9.19 8.43
C MET A 1 -12.24 -8.41 7.27
N GLY A 2 -12.16 -7.07 7.34
CA GLY A 2 -11.63 -6.27 6.21
C GLY A 2 -10.14 -5.94 6.26
N SER A 3 -9.46 -6.18 7.37
CA SER A 3 -8.06 -5.80 7.58
C SER A 3 -7.31 -6.77 8.50
N ALA A 4 -7.58 -8.07 8.36
CA ALA A 4 -7.06 -9.08 9.28
C ALA A 4 -5.54 -9.21 9.14
N MET A 5 -5.01 -9.34 7.93
CA MET A 5 -3.57 -9.45 7.65
C MET A 5 -2.82 -8.19 8.07
N LEU A 6 -3.38 -7.01 7.81
CA LEU A 6 -2.79 -5.75 8.29
C LEU A 6 -2.79 -5.69 9.83
N LYS A 7 -3.89 -6.05 10.48
CA LYS A 7 -3.95 -6.10 11.95
C LYS A 7 -2.95 -7.09 12.50
N GLU A 8 -2.81 -8.28 11.93
CA GLU A 8 -1.82 -9.28 12.34
C GLU A 8 -0.39 -8.74 12.22
N ALA A 9 -0.06 -8.09 11.10
CA ALA A 9 1.26 -7.45 10.91
C ALA A 9 1.55 -6.41 12.00
N VAL A 10 0.56 -5.60 12.36
CA VAL A 10 0.72 -4.58 13.41
C VAL A 10 0.72 -5.21 14.80
N TYR A 11 -0.04 -6.27 15.05
CA TYR A 11 -0.01 -6.99 16.32
C TYR A 11 1.37 -7.58 16.61
N ALA A 12 2.09 -8.03 15.59
CA ALA A 12 3.48 -8.48 15.74
C ALA A 12 4.42 -7.36 16.20
N LEU A 13 4.06 -6.08 15.99
CA LEU A 13 4.80 -4.92 16.47
C LEU A 13 4.37 -4.46 17.88
N LYS A 14 3.34 -5.06 18.48
CA LYS A 14 2.79 -4.61 19.78
C LYS A 14 3.79 -4.70 20.94
N ILE A 15 4.78 -5.58 20.82
CA ILE A 15 5.91 -5.69 21.76
C ILE A 15 6.90 -4.52 21.65
N TYR A 16 6.89 -3.79 20.53
CA TYR A 16 7.74 -2.62 20.29
C TYR A 16 6.96 -1.30 20.42
N TYR A 17 5.65 -1.27 20.12
CA TYR A 17 4.83 -0.05 20.13
C TYR A 17 3.38 -0.29 20.60
N TYR A 18 2.84 0.65 21.38
CA TYR A 18 1.57 0.47 22.12
C TYR A 18 0.30 0.70 21.29
N ASP A 19 0.35 1.50 20.21
CA ASP A 19 -0.85 1.93 19.48
C ASP A 19 -1.00 1.26 18.10
N SER A 20 -1.38 -0.03 18.13
CA SER A 20 -1.63 -0.80 16.91
C SER A 20 -2.85 -0.31 16.13
N GLU A 21 -3.83 0.30 16.78
CA GLU A 21 -5.01 0.83 16.10
C GLU A 21 -4.68 2.08 15.30
N GLU A 22 -3.86 2.97 15.85
CA GLU A 22 -3.43 4.18 15.14
C GLU A 22 -2.64 3.83 13.89
N ILE A 23 -1.75 2.84 13.93
CA ILE A 23 -1.00 2.38 12.74
C ILE A 23 -1.95 1.89 11.64
N VAL A 24 -2.94 1.06 11.99
CA VAL A 24 -3.94 0.56 11.03
C VAL A 24 -4.76 1.72 10.45
N LYS A 25 -5.21 2.65 11.29
CA LYS A 25 -5.94 3.85 10.86
C LYS A 25 -5.11 4.71 9.92
N THR A 26 -3.82 4.90 10.20
CA THR A 26 -2.90 5.65 9.35
C THR A 26 -2.79 5.02 7.96
N VAL A 27 -2.53 3.71 7.87
CA VAL A 27 -2.45 3.02 6.57
C VAL A 27 -3.75 3.15 5.77
N ILE A 28 -4.90 2.91 6.41
CA ILE A 28 -6.21 3.01 5.75
C ILE A 28 -6.48 4.46 5.32
N GLY A 29 -6.16 5.45 6.15
CA GLY A 29 -6.35 6.88 5.85
C GLY A 29 -5.55 7.33 4.62
N PHE A 30 -4.27 6.98 4.55
CA PHE A 30 -3.44 7.26 3.37
C PHE A 30 -3.96 6.54 2.12
N ALA A 31 -4.43 5.29 2.25
CA ALA A 31 -5.00 4.53 1.14
C ALA A 31 -6.32 5.12 0.62
N LEU A 32 -7.20 5.59 1.52
CA LEU A 32 -8.44 6.29 1.15
C LEU A 32 -8.15 7.62 0.46
N ALA A 33 -7.20 8.40 0.99
CA ALA A 33 -6.80 9.67 0.39
C ALA A 33 -6.24 9.46 -1.02
N ALA A 34 -5.38 8.45 -1.21
CA ALA A 34 -4.89 8.06 -2.52
C ALA A 34 -6.01 7.62 -3.47
N ALA A 35 -6.96 6.83 -2.98
CA ALA A 35 -8.13 6.40 -3.76
C ALA A 35 -8.96 7.58 -4.24
N ALA A 36 -9.26 8.54 -3.35
CA ALA A 36 -10.02 9.74 -3.66
C ALA A 36 -9.27 10.64 -4.66
N SER A 37 -7.98 10.90 -4.43
CA SER A 37 -7.14 11.70 -5.34
C SER A 37 -7.02 11.05 -6.71
N ALA A 38 -6.82 9.73 -6.76
CA ALA A 38 -6.68 9.00 -8.01
C ALA A 38 -8.02 8.96 -8.78
N ALA A 39 -9.13 8.72 -8.10
CA ALA A 39 -10.47 8.77 -8.69
C ALA A 39 -10.78 10.16 -9.27
N ALA A 40 -10.43 11.24 -8.56
CA ALA A 40 -10.58 12.61 -9.04
C ALA A 40 -9.69 12.91 -10.26
N SER A 41 -8.49 12.33 -10.31
CA SER A 41 -7.56 12.47 -11.44
C SER A 41 -7.91 11.59 -12.66
N GLY A 42 -8.72 10.54 -12.45
CA GLY A 42 -9.06 9.49 -13.43
C GLY A 42 -9.98 9.93 -14.58
N CYS A 43 -10.33 11.21 -14.66
CA CYS A 43 -11.10 11.79 -15.78
C CYS A 43 -10.28 12.00 -17.07
N LEU A 44 -9.04 11.49 -17.16
CA LEU A 44 -8.19 11.62 -18.36
C LEU A 44 -8.18 10.30 -19.17
N PRO A 45 -8.87 10.23 -20.33
CA PRO A 45 -8.82 9.06 -21.21
C PRO A 45 -7.37 8.73 -21.60
N GLY A 46 -6.96 7.47 -21.47
CA GLY A 46 -5.64 6.97 -21.91
C GLY A 46 -4.46 7.18 -20.94
N ALA A 47 -4.61 7.99 -19.88
CA ALA A 47 -3.54 8.30 -18.92
C ALA A 47 -3.78 7.73 -17.50
N GLY A 48 -4.92 7.08 -17.25
CA GLY A 48 -5.35 6.69 -15.91
C GLY A 48 -4.38 5.81 -15.12
N SER A 49 -3.63 4.92 -15.79
CA SER A 49 -2.69 4.01 -15.13
C SER A 49 -1.41 4.71 -14.66
N THR A 50 -0.85 5.63 -15.44
CA THR A 50 0.38 6.34 -15.08
C THR A 50 0.13 7.39 -14.00
N VAL A 51 -1.01 8.07 -14.05
CA VAL A 51 -1.42 9.04 -13.02
C VAL A 51 -1.71 8.34 -11.70
N ALA A 52 -2.40 7.20 -11.71
CA ALA A 52 -2.67 6.43 -10.49
C ALA A 52 -1.38 5.99 -9.78
N ILE A 53 -0.38 5.52 -10.52
CA ILE A 53 0.91 5.11 -9.95
C ILE A 53 1.65 6.32 -9.35
N ALA A 54 1.67 7.45 -10.06
CA ALA A 54 2.33 8.67 -9.57
C ALA A 54 1.67 9.21 -8.29
N VAL A 55 0.34 9.26 -8.26
CA VAL A 55 -0.43 9.64 -7.06
C VAL A 55 -0.12 8.67 -5.92
N SER A 56 -0.19 7.37 -6.18
CA SER A 56 0.07 6.34 -5.17
C SER A 56 1.49 6.45 -4.61
N LEU A 57 2.51 6.73 -5.42
CA LEU A 57 3.88 6.92 -4.96
C LEU A 57 3.99 8.04 -3.93
N GLY A 58 3.36 9.19 -4.19
CA GLY A 58 3.34 10.30 -3.24
C GLY A 58 2.74 9.90 -1.89
N PHE A 59 1.58 9.21 -1.92
CA PHE A 59 0.91 8.74 -0.71
C PHE A 59 1.69 7.63 0.01
N VAL A 60 2.36 6.71 -0.71
CA VAL A 60 3.21 5.68 -0.09
C VAL A 60 4.39 6.33 0.64
N VAL A 61 5.07 7.29 0.03
CA VAL A 61 6.19 7.99 0.68
C VAL A 61 5.72 8.74 1.92
N ALA A 62 4.62 9.48 1.81
CA ALA A 62 4.07 10.22 2.95
C ALA A 62 3.62 9.29 4.08
N MET A 63 3.01 8.15 3.74
CA MET A 63 2.63 7.11 4.69
C MET A 63 3.86 6.50 5.38
N TYR A 64 4.92 6.16 4.64
CA TYR A 64 6.15 5.65 5.26
C TYR A 64 6.79 6.66 6.20
N VAL A 65 6.79 7.95 5.86
CA VAL A 65 7.26 9.01 6.78
C VAL A 65 6.40 9.07 8.04
N ALA A 66 5.08 9.02 7.91
CA ALA A 66 4.17 9.03 9.05
C ALA A 66 4.40 7.81 9.96
N LEU A 67 4.47 6.62 9.37
CA LEU A 67 4.72 5.37 10.10
C LEU A 67 6.11 5.36 10.74
N ALA A 68 7.15 5.81 10.04
CA ALA A 68 8.50 5.92 10.58
C ALA A 68 8.52 6.82 11.84
N LYS A 69 7.83 7.96 11.81
CA LYS A 69 7.68 8.85 12.97
C LYS A 69 6.92 8.20 14.12
N MET A 70 5.78 7.56 13.83
CA MET A 70 4.99 6.85 14.84
C MET A 70 5.78 5.73 15.52
N LEU A 71 6.66 5.08 14.76
CA LEU A 71 7.48 3.96 15.19
C LEU A 71 8.89 4.40 15.63
N GLY A 72 9.18 5.70 15.77
CA GLY A 72 10.49 6.20 16.17
C GLY A 72 11.67 5.69 15.32
N VAL A 73 11.44 5.34 14.06
CA VAL A 73 12.46 4.83 13.14
C VAL A 73 12.92 5.97 12.23
N GLU A 74 14.22 6.13 12.10
CA GLU A 74 14.82 7.08 11.17
C GLU A 74 15.42 6.36 9.96
N PHE A 75 15.21 6.94 8.79
CA PHE A 75 15.78 6.47 7.53
C PHE A 75 16.70 7.54 6.95
N GLY A 76 17.75 7.10 6.26
CA GLY A 76 18.60 7.99 5.47
C GLY A 76 17.80 8.74 4.40
N ASN A 77 18.31 9.92 4.02
CA ASN A 77 17.69 10.77 3.01
C ASN A 77 17.42 10.01 1.70
N GLY A 78 16.20 10.14 1.17
CA GLY A 78 15.82 9.54 -0.11
C GLY A 78 15.48 8.05 -0.07
N ILE A 79 15.85 7.32 0.98
CA ILE A 79 15.62 5.87 1.10
C ILE A 79 14.13 5.53 1.00
N LEU A 80 13.27 6.26 1.75
CA LEU A 80 11.82 6.02 1.75
C LEU A 80 11.20 6.15 0.35
N LYS A 81 11.67 7.11 -0.45
CA LYS A 81 11.22 7.29 -1.83
C LYS A 81 11.66 6.14 -2.73
N SER A 82 12.90 5.68 -2.54
CA SER A 82 13.46 4.61 -3.34
C SER A 82 12.78 3.26 -3.05
N ILE A 83 12.60 2.91 -1.77
CA ILE A 83 11.89 1.67 -1.37
C ILE A 83 10.41 1.73 -1.76
N ALA A 84 9.75 2.90 -1.65
CA ALA A 84 8.36 3.07 -2.10
C ALA A 84 8.22 2.81 -3.61
N SER A 85 9.15 3.33 -4.40
CA SER A 85 9.16 3.12 -5.85
C SER A 85 9.36 1.65 -6.22
N ALA A 86 10.28 0.97 -5.54
CA ALA A 86 10.54 -0.46 -5.75
C ALA A 86 9.31 -1.31 -5.41
N VAL A 87 8.71 -1.09 -4.24
CA VAL A 87 7.49 -1.81 -3.82
C VAL A 87 6.33 -1.59 -4.79
N LEU A 88 6.11 -0.36 -5.25
CA LEU A 88 5.05 -0.10 -6.24
C LEU A 88 5.31 -0.77 -7.59
N ALA A 89 6.57 -0.82 -8.04
CA ALA A 89 6.94 -1.51 -9.27
C ALA A 89 6.65 -3.02 -9.15
N ASP A 90 7.03 -3.64 -8.03
CA ASP A 90 6.79 -5.06 -7.79
C ASP A 90 5.29 -5.39 -7.64
N LEU A 91 4.51 -4.54 -6.95
CA LEU A 91 3.05 -4.67 -6.85
C LEU A 91 2.34 -4.45 -8.20
N GLY A 92 2.97 -3.72 -9.11
CA GLY A 92 2.43 -3.28 -10.39
C GLY A 92 1.80 -4.40 -11.20
N GLY A 93 2.52 -5.51 -11.38
CA GLY A 93 2.07 -6.65 -12.18
C GLY A 93 0.86 -7.38 -11.57
N ALA A 94 0.86 -7.58 -10.25
CA ALA A 94 -0.17 -8.37 -9.59
C ALA A 94 -1.49 -7.61 -9.42
N ILE A 95 -1.41 -6.32 -9.02
CA ILE A 95 -2.61 -5.49 -8.83
C ILE A 95 -3.31 -5.24 -10.17
N ALA A 96 -2.56 -4.97 -11.24
CA ALA A 96 -3.12 -4.79 -12.58
C ALA A 96 -3.92 -6.02 -13.02
N ALA A 97 -3.37 -7.23 -12.84
CA ALA A 97 -4.06 -8.48 -13.19
C ALA A 97 -5.38 -8.69 -12.42
N PHE A 98 -5.41 -8.36 -11.13
CA PHE A 98 -6.59 -8.59 -10.27
C PHE A 98 -7.67 -7.50 -10.31
N VAL A 99 -7.33 -6.29 -10.74
CA VAL A 99 -8.31 -5.20 -10.86
C VAL A 99 -9.05 -5.29 -12.21
N ILE A 100 -8.38 -5.71 -13.29
CA ILE A 100 -9.00 -5.90 -14.63
C ILE A 100 -10.17 -6.90 -14.58
N VAL A 101 -10.03 -8.00 -13.82
CA VAL A 101 -11.11 -9.00 -13.69
C VAL A 101 -12.38 -8.41 -13.07
N ALA A 102 -12.26 -7.47 -12.14
CA ALA A 102 -13.42 -6.81 -11.53
C ALA A 102 -14.07 -5.76 -12.45
N ALA A 103 -13.27 -5.11 -13.30
CA ALA A 103 -13.73 -4.14 -14.29
C ALA A 103 -14.56 -4.80 -15.40
N ALA A 104 -14.11 -5.95 -15.91
CA ALA A 104 -14.81 -6.70 -16.96
C ALA A 104 -16.21 -7.17 -16.53
N ILE A 105 -16.40 -7.50 -15.25
CA ILE A 105 -17.71 -7.93 -14.70
C ILE A 105 -18.69 -6.74 -14.57
N SER A 106 -18.20 -5.51 -14.43
CA SER A 106 -19.04 -4.32 -14.18
C SER A 106 -19.21 -3.42 -15.41
N PHE A 107 -18.67 -3.80 -16.58
CA PHE A 107 -18.68 -2.95 -17.77
C PHE A 107 -20.02 -3.03 -18.50
N VAL A 108 -20.93 -2.11 -18.18
CA VAL A 108 -22.11 -1.80 -18.98
C VAL A 108 -21.73 -0.70 -19.98
N PRO A 109 -21.83 -0.93 -21.31
CA PRO A 109 -21.59 0.10 -22.31
C PRO A 109 -22.51 1.31 -22.06
N GLY A 110 -21.93 2.50 -21.84
CA GLY A 110 -22.69 3.75 -21.60
C GLY A 110 -22.38 4.50 -20.28
N PHE A 111 -21.68 3.87 -19.31
CA PHE A 111 -21.32 4.45 -17.99
C PHE A 111 -19.82 4.71 -17.80
N GLY A 112 -19.05 4.83 -18.90
CA GLY A 112 -17.59 4.64 -18.93
C GLY A 112 -16.73 5.50 -17.99
N THR A 113 -17.13 6.73 -17.65
CA THR A 113 -16.30 7.64 -16.82
C THR A 113 -16.35 7.31 -15.33
N ILE A 114 -17.53 6.96 -14.80
CA ILE A 114 -17.72 6.59 -13.39
C ILE A 114 -17.04 5.25 -13.08
N GLY A 115 -17.12 4.31 -14.04
CA GLY A 115 -16.42 3.02 -13.94
C GLY A 115 -14.90 3.20 -13.90
N ALA A 116 -14.34 4.01 -14.79
CA ALA A 116 -12.90 4.27 -14.84
C ALA A 116 -12.38 4.94 -13.55
N ALA A 117 -13.05 5.99 -13.05
CA ALA A 117 -12.66 6.66 -11.81
C ALA A 117 -12.68 5.69 -10.60
N THR A 118 -13.70 4.83 -10.53
CA THR A 118 -13.82 3.84 -9.46
C THR A 118 -12.70 2.80 -9.52
N ILE A 119 -12.37 2.31 -10.72
CA ILE A 119 -11.28 1.34 -10.93
C ILE A 119 -9.95 1.97 -10.53
N THR A 120 -9.66 3.19 -10.97
CA THR A 120 -8.44 3.94 -10.62
C THR A 120 -8.34 4.15 -9.12
N GLY A 121 -9.43 4.57 -8.45
CA GLY A 121 -9.47 4.76 -7.01
C GLY A 121 -9.20 3.46 -6.23
N ILE A 122 -9.87 2.37 -6.59
CA ILE A 122 -9.64 1.05 -5.96
C ILE A 122 -8.20 0.58 -6.19
N THR A 123 -7.66 0.81 -7.38
CA THR A 123 -6.27 0.44 -7.70
C THR A 123 -5.29 1.18 -6.81
N SER A 124 -5.42 2.50 -6.68
CA SER A 124 -4.58 3.31 -5.80
C SER A 124 -4.76 2.94 -4.32
N PHE A 125 -5.98 2.63 -3.88
CA PHE A 125 -6.20 2.09 -2.53
C PHE A 125 -5.36 0.82 -2.31
N CYS A 126 -5.44 -0.14 -3.22
CA CYS A 126 -4.69 -1.40 -3.11
C CYS A 126 -3.18 -1.16 -3.07
N TYR A 127 -2.65 -0.27 -3.94
CA TYR A 127 -1.22 0.06 -3.93
C TYR A 127 -0.76 0.57 -2.57
N VAL A 128 -1.43 1.58 -2.03
CA VAL A 128 -1.02 2.22 -0.77
C VAL A 128 -1.25 1.28 0.42
N TYR A 129 -2.39 0.57 0.47
CA TYR A 129 -2.69 -0.37 1.55
C TYR A 129 -1.66 -1.50 1.62
N LEU A 130 -1.35 -2.13 0.48
CA LEU A 130 -0.40 -3.25 0.44
C LEU A 130 1.04 -2.79 0.71
N ALA A 131 1.44 -1.62 0.20
CA ALA A 131 2.72 -1.02 0.54
C ALA A 131 2.87 -0.80 2.05
N GLY A 132 1.82 -0.30 2.72
CA GLY A 132 1.80 -0.10 4.17
C GLY A 132 1.90 -1.41 4.93
N MET A 133 1.17 -2.43 4.51
CA MET A 133 1.23 -3.77 5.11
C MET A 133 2.64 -4.39 4.97
N VAL A 134 3.23 -4.34 3.78
CA VAL A 134 4.60 -4.87 3.54
C VAL A 134 5.63 -4.10 4.37
N TYR A 135 5.53 -2.77 4.45
CA TYR A 135 6.40 -1.94 5.29
C TYR A 135 6.34 -2.33 6.78
N ILE A 136 5.13 -2.51 7.31
CA ILE A 136 4.90 -2.90 8.71
C ILE A 136 5.48 -4.30 8.97
N LYS A 137 5.25 -5.25 8.07
CA LYS A 137 5.83 -6.60 8.17
C LYS A 137 7.37 -6.56 8.15
N MET A 138 7.95 -5.79 7.22
CA MET A 138 9.40 -5.62 7.12
C MET A 138 9.97 -5.06 8.42
N LEU A 139 9.38 -3.97 8.96
CA LEU A 139 9.81 -3.41 10.23
C LEU A 139 9.69 -4.42 11.38
N GLY A 140 8.58 -5.16 11.45
CA GLY A 140 8.40 -6.21 12.45
C GLY A 140 9.48 -7.28 12.37
N THR A 141 9.79 -7.77 11.18
CA THR A 141 10.85 -8.75 10.95
C THR A 141 12.23 -8.20 11.35
N LEU A 142 12.57 -6.97 10.96
CA LEU A 142 13.87 -6.37 11.27
C LEU A 142 14.05 -6.10 12.77
N LEU A 143 13.04 -5.56 13.44
CA LEU A 143 13.07 -5.30 14.87
C LEU A 143 13.17 -6.60 15.68
N ASN A 144 12.43 -7.66 15.28
CA ASN A 144 12.53 -8.99 15.88
C ASN A 144 13.92 -9.62 15.73
N MET A 145 14.65 -9.28 14.66
CA MET A 145 16.05 -9.69 14.46
C MET A 145 17.06 -8.81 15.21
N GLY A 146 16.60 -7.79 15.95
CA GLY A 146 17.47 -6.81 16.61
C GLY A 146 18.24 -5.91 15.63
N LYS A 147 17.80 -5.84 14.36
CA LYS A 147 18.45 -5.00 13.34
C LYS A 147 17.93 -3.58 13.42
N SER A 148 18.84 -2.61 13.41
CA SER A 148 18.47 -1.22 13.24
C SER A 148 18.27 -0.89 11.77
N VAL A 149 17.09 -0.37 11.45
CA VAL A 149 16.73 0.05 10.09
C VAL A 149 17.61 1.22 9.63
N SER A 150 18.08 2.05 10.56
CA SER A 150 18.95 3.21 10.28
C SER A 150 20.37 2.83 9.84
N THR A 151 20.79 1.58 10.08
CA THR A 151 22.12 1.08 9.70
C THR A 151 22.11 0.24 8.43
N MET A 152 20.93 -0.04 7.87
CA MET A 152 20.80 -0.86 6.66
C MET A 152 20.94 -0.02 5.39
N SER A 153 21.53 -0.61 4.35
CA SER A 153 21.59 0.01 3.04
C SER A 153 20.21 0.02 2.37
N GLU A 154 20.05 0.89 1.36
CA GLU A 154 18.83 0.95 0.56
C GLU A 154 18.51 -0.41 -0.09
N GLU A 155 19.52 -1.11 -0.61
CA GLU A 155 19.40 -2.42 -1.23
C GLU A 155 18.94 -3.48 -0.24
N GLU A 156 19.48 -3.47 0.98
CA GLU A 156 19.07 -4.42 2.02
C GLU A 156 17.60 -4.19 2.42
N LEU A 157 17.16 -2.94 2.50
CA LEU A 157 15.76 -2.59 2.78
C LEU A 157 14.83 -2.99 1.64
N LYS A 158 15.24 -2.77 0.38
CA LYS A 158 14.49 -3.25 -0.80
C LYS A 158 14.36 -4.77 -0.81
N GLN A 159 15.43 -5.49 -0.48
CA GLN A 159 15.39 -6.95 -0.40
C GLN A 159 14.50 -7.43 0.75
N ALA A 160 14.53 -6.76 1.90
CA ALA A 160 13.66 -7.08 3.02
C ALA A 160 12.17 -6.88 2.66
N MET A 161 11.82 -5.73 2.05
CA MET A 161 10.47 -5.48 1.53
C MET A 161 10.03 -6.55 0.53
N LYS A 162 10.91 -6.88 -0.43
CA LYS A 162 10.61 -7.88 -1.46
C LYS A 162 10.37 -9.25 -0.85
N LYS A 163 11.18 -9.67 0.12
CA LYS A 163 10.99 -10.93 0.83
C LYS A 163 9.64 -11.00 1.54
N GLU A 164 9.23 -9.92 2.21
CA GLU A 164 7.92 -9.86 2.85
C GLU A 164 6.79 -9.91 1.83
N MET A 165 6.93 -9.21 0.70
CA MET A 165 5.96 -9.25 -0.38
C MET A 165 5.84 -10.63 -1.04
N ASP A 166 6.96 -11.30 -1.31
CA ASP A 166 7.01 -12.65 -1.90
C ASP A 166 6.40 -13.70 -0.96
N SER A 167 6.35 -13.42 0.35
CA SER A 167 5.69 -14.30 1.33
C SER A 167 4.16 -14.17 1.36
N LEU A 168 3.59 -13.14 0.71
CA LEU A 168 2.15 -12.91 0.70
C LEU A 168 1.45 -13.76 -0.35
N ASP A 169 0.31 -14.34 0.02
CA ASP A 169 -0.69 -14.67 -0.99
C ASP A 169 -1.27 -13.35 -1.53
N MET A 170 -0.73 -12.91 -2.66
CA MET A 170 -1.08 -11.63 -3.27
C MET A 170 -2.58 -11.56 -3.65
N ARG A 171 -3.21 -12.69 -3.96
CA ARG A 171 -4.65 -12.74 -4.28
C ARG A 171 -5.48 -12.46 -3.04
N GLU A 172 -5.13 -13.07 -1.91
CA GLU A 172 -5.80 -12.82 -0.64
C GLU A 172 -5.53 -11.41 -0.13
N ALA A 173 -4.29 -10.94 -0.23
CA ALA A 173 -3.92 -9.59 0.16
C ALA A 173 -4.72 -8.53 -0.63
N ILE A 174 -4.87 -8.69 -1.95
CA ILE A 174 -5.69 -7.79 -2.77
C ILE A 174 -7.18 -7.89 -2.41
N LYS A 175 -7.70 -9.09 -2.10
CA LYS A 175 -9.09 -9.25 -1.64
C LYS A 175 -9.31 -8.53 -0.32
N GLU A 176 -8.37 -8.66 0.62
CA GLU A 176 -8.42 -7.94 1.90
C GLU A 176 -8.43 -6.44 1.66
N ALA A 177 -7.50 -5.90 0.86
CA ALA A 177 -7.46 -4.47 0.54
C ALA A 177 -8.80 -3.98 -0.05
N LYS A 178 -9.41 -4.74 -0.98
CA LYS A 178 -10.75 -4.41 -1.52
C LYS A 178 -11.84 -4.44 -0.44
N CYS A 179 -11.77 -5.36 0.52
CA CYS A 179 -12.70 -5.42 1.64
C CYS A 179 -12.50 -4.24 2.61
N ALA A 180 -11.25 -3.87 2.93
CA ALA A 180 -10.93 -2.67 3.70
C ALA A 180 -11.51 -1.42 3.04
N TYR A 181 -11.29 -1.26 1.73
CA TYR A 181 -11.86 -0.14 0.97
C TYR A 181 -13.38 -0.06 1.10
N LYS A 182 -14.09 -1.18 0.91
CA LYS A 182 -15.56 -1.21 1.01
C LYS A 182 -16.09 -0.87 2.40
N GLN A 183 -15.34 -1.17 3.46
CA GLN A 183 -15.75 -0.94 4.85
C GLN A 183 -15.46 0.47 5.35
N ASN A 184 -14.62 1.23 4.65
CA ASN A 184 -14.15 2.54 5.08
C ASN A 184 -14.42 3.66 4.06
N LYS A 185 -15.18 3.38 2.98
CA LYS A 185 -15.63 4.39 2.01
C LYS A 185 -16.99 4.98 2.36
#